data_AF-A0A811T5X6-F1
#
_entry.id   AF-A0A811T5X6-F1
#
_cell.length_a   1.000
_cell.length_b   1.000
_cell.length_c   1.000
_cell.angle_alpha   90.00
_cell.angle_beta   90.00
_cell.angle_gamma   90.00
#
_symmetry.space_group_name_H-M   'P 1'
#
loop_
_entity.id
_entity.type
_entity.pdbx_description
1 polymer ?
#
loop_
_entity_poly.entity_id
_entity_poly.type
_entity_poly.pdbx_seq_one_letter_code
_entity_poly.pdbx_strand_id
1 'polypeptide(L)'
;MITENIKAMKSCVREGCNVCYDFAAELADISVGSAGSEDGWNTVIVRSKVGEKLINDAKKAGAIKVKPMDEKSIEFVRILASGKKKENMKKIMQIADPVKILNLVVEPEHLQMLL
;
A
#
# COMPACT_ATOMS: atom_id res chain seq x y z
N MET A 1 10.56 23.83 1.87
CA MET A 1 11.07 22.52 2.30
C MET A 1 10.39 22.21 3.63
N ILE A 2 9.70 21.07 3.77
CA ILE A 2 8.93 20.77 4.99
C ILE A 2 9.91 20.68 6.17
N THR A 3 9.64 21.46 7.23
CA THR A 3 10.57 21.75 8.35
C THR A 3 10.34 20.88 9.59
N GLU A 4 9.38 19.95 9.58
CA GLU A 4 8.94 19.21 10.77
C GLU A 4 9.07 17.69 10.64
N ASN A 5 9.27 17.02 11.78
CA ASN A 5 9.43 15.57 11.86
C ASN A 5 8.09 14.83 11.61
N ILE A 6 8.07 13.83 10.71
CA ILE A 6 6.86 13.05 10.39
C ILE A 6 6.22 12.42 11.64
N LYS A 7 7.01 12.04 12.66
CA LYS A 7 6.48 11.48 13.90
C LYS A 7 5.59 12.48 14.65
N ALA A 8 5.91 13.77 14.59
CA ALA A 8 5.11 14.82 15.24
C ALA A 8 3.74 15.00 14.57
N MET A 9 3.61 14.60 13.30
CA MET A 9 2.37 14.71 12.54
C MET A 9 1.37 13.57 12.81
N LYS A 10 1.72 12.57 13.65
CA LYS A 10 0.83 11.44 13.94
C LYS A 10 -0.54 11.86 14.51
N SER A 11 -0.60 12.96 15.27
CA SER A 11 -1.85 13.50 15.82
C SER A 11 -2.79 14.08 14.75
N CYS A 12 -2.29 14.40 13.56
CA CYS A 12 -3.06 14.96 12.46
C CYS A 12 -3.67 13.89 11.54
N VAL A 13 -3.38 12.60 11.78
CA VAL A 13 -3.87 11.49 10.96
C VAL A 13 -5.36 11.27 11.21
N ARG A 14 -6.15 11.19 10.13
CA ARG A 14 -7.58 10.86 10.22
C ARG A 14 -7.77 9.45 10.79
N GLU A 15 -8.76 9.26 11.66
CA GLU A 15 -9.01 7.99 12.34
C GLU A 15 -9.15 6.80 11.37
N GLY A 16 -9.88 6.99 10.26
CA GLY A 16 -10.04 5.95 9.24
C GLY A 16 -8.73 5.49 8.58
N CYS A 17 -7.67 6.30 8.62
CA CYS A 17 -6.36 5.89 8.10
C CYS A 17 -5.68 4.85 9.00
N ASN A 18 -6.06 4.75 10.28
CA ASN A 18 -5.49 3.79 11.24
C ASN A 18 -6.03 2.36 11.07
N VAL A 19 -6.97 2.15 10.15
CA VAL A 19 -7.52 0.83 9.81
C VAL A 19 -7.32 0.47 8.33
N CYS A 20 -6.86 1.41 7.51
CA CYS A 20 -6.57 1.15 6.11
C CYS A 20 -5.28 0.33 6.00
N TYR A 21 -5.34 -0.91 5.53
CA TYR A 21 -4.14 -1.75 5.38
C TYR A 21 -3.56 -1.77 3.96
N ASP A 22 -4.14 -1.03 3.01
CA ASP A 22 -3.59 -0.91 1.64
C ASP A 22 -2.61 0.27 1.54
N PHE A 23 -1.34 -0.02 1.26
CA PHE A 23 -0.29 0.99 1.08
C PHE A 23 -0.12 1.41 -0.39
N ALA A 24 -0.24 0.46 -1.31
CA ALA A 24 0.23 0.60 -2.69
C ALA A 24 -0.91 0.48 -3.71
N ALA A 25 -2.15 0.80 -3.31
CA ALA A 25 -3.34 0.69 -4.13
C ALA A 25 -3.40 -0.68 -4.84
N GLU A 26 -3.48 -1.74 -4.04
CA GLU A 26 -3.27 -3.12 -4.50
C GLU A 26 -4.31 -3.59 -5.53
N LEU A 27 -5.46 -2.92 -5.59
CA LEU A 27 -6.56 -3.22 -6.51
C LEU A 27 -6.55 -2.37 -7.80
N ALA A 28 -5.57 -1.47 -7.97
CA ALA A 28 -5.48 -0.65 -9.18
C ALA A 28 -4.83 -1.41 -10.35
N ASP A 29 -5.18 -1.05 -11.59
CA ASP A 29 -4.47 -1.55 -12.77
C ASP A 29 -2.99 -1.12 -12.78
N ILE A 30 -2.74 0.12 -12.34
CA ILE A 30 -1.43 0.75 -12.18
C ILE A 30 -1.44 1.54 -10.88
N SER A 31 -0.42 1.35 -10.05
CA SER A 31 -0.19 2.12 -8.83
C SER A 31 1.07 2.99 -9.02
N VAL A 32 1.01 4.27 -8.65
CA VAL A 32 2.11 5.22 -8.80
C VAL A 32 2.38 5.93 -7.47
N GLY A 33 3.65 6.00 -7.07
CA GLY A 33 4.06 6.72 -5.86
C GLY A 33 5.55 7.03 -5.84
N SER A 34 6.00 7.89 -4.91
CA SER A 34 7.41 8.33 -4.85
C SER A 34 8.33 7.36 -4.12
N ALA A 35 7.82 6.58 -3.16
CA ALA A 35 8.63 5.73 -2.30
C ALA A 35 9.48 4.73 -3.10
N GLY A 36 10.78 4.68 -2.82
CA GLY A 36 11.74 3.82 -3.53
C GLY A 36 12.29 4.41 -4.83
N SER A 37 11.82 5.58 -5.26
CA SER A 37 12.39 6.30 -6.41
C SER A 37 13.20 7.52 -5.96
N GLU A 38 14.14 7.93 -6.81
CA GLU A 38 14.87 9.18 -6.67
C GLU A 38 14.00 10.40 -7.02
N ASP A 39 14.43 11.59 -6.63
CA ASP A 39 13.73 12.83 -6.91
C ASP A 39 13.46 13.01 -8.41
N GLY A 40 12.23 13.39 -8.74
CA GLY A 40 11.77 13.53 -10.12
C GLY A 40 11.33 12.22 -10.79
N TRP A 41 11.43 11.08 -10.10
CA TRP A 41 10.91 9.79 -10.55
C TRP A 41 9.79 9.27 -9.66
N ASN A 42 8.99 8.37 -10.21
CA ASN A 42 7.98 7.62 -9.48
C ASN A 42 8.22 6.11 -9.61
N THR A 43 7.90 5.39 -8.55
CA THR A 43 7.73 3.95 -8.56
C THR A 43 6.38 3.62 -9.16
N VAL A 44 6.38 2.74 -10.15
CA VAL A 44 5.18 2.31 -10.89
C VAL A 44 5.04 0.81 -10.76
N ILE A 45 3.90 0.36 -10.20
CA ILE A 45 3.55 -1.06 -10.08
C ILE A 45 2.42 -1.34 -11.06
N VAL A 46 2.67 -2.25 -11.99
CA VAL A 46 1.70 -2.68 -13.01
C VAL A 46 1.09 -4.01 -12.58
N ARG A 47 -0.25 -4.10 -12.53
CA ARG A 47 -0.93 -5.28 -11.98
C ARG A 47 -1.80 -6.01 -13.00
N SER A 48 -2.54 -5.27 -13.81
CA SER A 48 -3.49 -5.86 -14.77
C SER A 48 -2.98 -5.81 -16.20
N LYS A 49 -3.59 -6.63 -17.06
CA LYS A 49 -3.35 -6.61 -18.52
C LYS A 49 -3.66 -5.25 -19.14
N VAL A 50 -4.67 -4.56 -18.61
CA VAL A 50 -5.05 -3.21 -19.08
C VAL A 50 -3.96 -2.21 -18.69
N GLY A 51 -3.47 -2.27 -17.44
CA GLY A 51 -2.37 -1.44 -16.98
C GLY A 51 -1.07 -1.67 -17.74
N GLU A 52 -0.74 -2.94 -18.02
CA GLU A 52 0.44 -3.30 -18.81
C GLU A 52 0.36 -2.75 -20.23
N LYS A 53 -0.79 -2.89 -20.89
CA LYS A 53 -1.00 -2.32 -22.22
C LYS A 53 -0.82 -0.80 -22.21
N LEU A 54 -1.40 -0.11 -21.23
CA LEU A 54 -1.30 1.35 -21.13
C LEU A 54 0.15 1.83 -20.93
N ILE A 55 0.92 1.18 -20.05
CA ILE A 55 2.34 1.52 -19.83
C ILE A 55 3.17 1.26 -21.09
N ASN A 56 2.93 0.15 -21.78
CA ASN A 56 3.63 -0.18 -23.02
C ASN A 56 3.31 0.82 -24.13
N ASP A 57 2.06 1.22 -24.29
CA ASP A 57 1.65 2.22 -25.28
C ASP A 57 2.24 3.60 -24.96
N ALA A 58 2.23 4.01 -23.68
CA ALA A 58 2.85 5.26 -23.24
C ALA A 58 4.37 5.28 -23.47
N LYS A 59 5.05 4.14 -23.25
CA LYS A 59 6.48 3.98 -23.56
C LYS A 59 6.74 4.12 -25.06
N LYS A 60 5.94 3.45 -25.90
CA LYS A 60 6.06 3.53 -27.37
C LYS A 60 5.81 4.93 -27.91
N ALA A 61 4.86 5.65 -27.31
CA ALA A 61 4.55 7.04 -27.66
C ALA A 61 5.61 8.05 -27.17
N GLY A 62 6.61 7.63 -26.40
CA GLY A 62 7.62 8.51 -25.82
C GLY A 62 7.09 9.43 -24.72
N ALA A 63 5.89 9.17 -24.20
CA ALA A 63 5.25 9.98 -23.18
C ALA A 63 5.87 9.82 -21.79
N ILE A 64 6.51 8.67 -21.54
CA ILE A 64 7.18 8.35 -20.28
C ILE A 64 8.58 7.79 -20.52
N LYS A 65 9.49 8.07 -19.58
CA LYS A 65 10.77 7.38 -19.45
C LYS A 65 10.62 6.29 -18.40
N VAL A 66 11.16 5.11 -18.69
CA VAL A 66 11.13 3.96 -17.77
C VAL A 66 12.54 3.46 -17.52
N LYS A 67 12.81 3.08 -16.28
CA LYS A 67 14.06 2.40 -15.90
C LYS A 67 13.74 1.27 -14.92
N PRO A 68 14.50 0.16 -14.94
CA PRO A 68 14.38 -0.88 -13.93
C PRO A 68 14.66 -0.31 -12.54
N MET A 69 13.97 -0.85 -11.55
CA MET A 69 14.17 -0.56 -10.13
C MET A 69 15.07 -1.65 -9.53
N ASP A 70 16.02 -1.28 -8.67
CA ASP A 70 16.91 -2.24 -8.02
C ASP A 70 16.22 -2.96 -6.86
N GLU A 71 16.74 -4.14 -6.48
CA GLU A 71 16.12 -4.96 -5.44
C GLU A 71 16.07 -4.27 -4.06
N LYS A 72 17.03 -3.40 -3.73
CA LYS A 72 17.01 -2.70 -2.43
C LYS A 72 15.87 -1.69 -2.38
N SER A 73 15.65 -0.97 -3.48
CA SER A 73 14.53 -0.05 -3.59
C SER A 73 13.18 -0.77 -3.56
N ILE A 74 13.07 -1.93 -4.22
CA ILE A 74 11.87 -2.78 -4.16
C ILE A 74 11.62 -3.25 -2.73
N GLU A 75 12.65 -3.73 -2.04
CA GLU A 75 12.55 -4.20 -0.66
C GLU A 75 12.14 -3.07 0.30
N PHE A 76 12.66 -1.86 0.10
CA PHE A 76 12.24 -0.69 0.86
C PHE A 76 10.72 -0.42 0.73
N VAL A 77 10.17 -0.51 -0.48
CA VAL A 77 8.71 -0.37 -0.71
C VAL A 77 7.94 -1.49 -0.01
N ARG A 78 8.44 -2.74 -0.06
CA ARG A 78 7.82 -3.89 0.65
C ARG A 78 7.80 -3.69 2.16
N ILE A 79 8.87 -3.13 2.75
CA ILE A 79 8.94 -2.83 4.18
C ILE A 79 7.88 -1.81 4.57
N LEU A 80 7.72 -0.72 3.82
CA LEU A 80 6.70 0.30 4.10
C LEU A 80 5.27 -0.27 3.97
N ALA A 81 5.02 -1.06 2.91
CA ALA A 81 3.73 -1.70 2.70
C ALA A 81 3.38 -2.66 3.85
N SER A 82 4.34 -3.52 4.23
CA SER A 82 4.19 -4.46 5.34
C SER A 82 4.01 -3.75 6.68
N GLY A 83 4.71 -2.63 6.88
CA GLY A 83 4.58 -1.79 8.07
C GLY A 83 3.15 -1.28 8.26
N LYS A 84 2.56 -0.68 7.22
CA LYS A 84 1.17 -0.20 7.26
C LYS A 84 0.19 -1.32 7.56
N LYS A 85 0.33 -2.49 6.91
CA LYS A 85 -0.50 -3.68 7.16
C LYS A 85 -0.43 -4.12 8.62
N LYS A 86 0.79 -4.28 9.15
CA LYS A 86 1.01 -4.74 10.53
C LYS A 86 0.49 -3.75 11.57
N GLU A 87 0.74 -2.44 11.40
CA GLU A 87 0.28 -1.40 12.33
C GLU A 87 -1.25 -1.35 12.38
N ASN A 88 -1.90 -1.31 11.21
CA ASN A 88 -3.34 -1.10 11.13
C ASN A 88 -4.13 -2.38 11.40
N MET A 89 -3.59 -3.58 11.14
CA MET A 89 -4.24 -4.84 11.51
C MET A 89 -4.44 -4.97 13.01
N LYS A 90 -3.48 -4.50 13.83
CA LYS A 90 -3.65 -4.45 15.30
C LYS A 90 -4.85 -3.60 15.70
N LYS A 91 -5.06 -2.47 15.00
CA LYS A 91 -6.19 -1.59 15.30
C LYS A 91 -7.51 -2.20 14.85
N ILE A 92 -7.54 -2.83 13.68
CA ILE A 92 -8.72 -3.58 13.20
C ILE A 92 -9.12 -4.64 14.22
N MET A 93 -8.18 -5.46 14.71
CA MET A 93 -8.46 -6.49 15.72
C MET A 93 -9.01 -5.95 17.04
N GLN A 94 -8.64 -4.73 17.43
CA GLN A 94 -9.13 -4.10 18.65
C GLN A 94 -10.56 -3.55 18.53
N ILE A 95 -11.01 -3.21 17.32
CA ILE A 95 -12.30 -2.57 17.09
C ILE A 95 -13.29 -3.47 16.35
N ALA A 96 -12.83 -4.59 15.81
CA ALA A 96 -13.68 -5.55 15.14
C ALA A 96 -14.56 -6.25 16.17
N ASP A 97 -15.86 -6.30 15.90
CA ASP A 97 -16.77 -7.15 16.63
C ASP A 97 -16.63 -8.61 16.14
N PRO A 98 -16.93 -9.60 16.98
CA PRO A 98 -16.98 -11.00 16.56
C PRO A 98 -17.97 -11.16 15.40
N VAL A 99 -17.55 -11.86 14.35
CA VAL A 99 -18.41 -12.11 13.18
C VAL A 99 -18.99 -13.51 13.30
N LYS A 100 -20.32 -13.62 13.22
CA LYS A 100 -21.00 -14.91 13.17
C LYS A 100 -21.14 -15.38 11.73
N ILE A 101 -20.40 -16.43 11.36
CA ILE A 101 -20.52 -17.11 10.08
C ILE A 101 -21.32 -18.41 10.32
N LEU A 102 -22.59 -18.42 9.92
CA LEU A 102 -23.55 -19.51 10.24
C LEU A 102 -23.60 -19.80 11.76
N ASN A 103 -23.15 -20.99 12.17
CA ASN A 103 -23.12 -21.46 13.56
C ASN A 103 -21.73 -21.29 14.21
N LEU A 104 -20.77 -20.66 13.51
CA LEU A 104 -19.44 -20.39 14.02
C LEU A 104 -19.32 -18.89 14.37
N VAL A 105 -18.89 -18.60 15.59
CA VAL A 105 -18.45 -17.25 15.98
C VAL A 105 -16.95 -17.18 15.74
N VAL A 106 -16.53 -16.25 14.90
CA VAL A 106 -15.11 -15.96 14.68
C VAL A 106 -14.75 -14.72 15.49
N GLU A 107 -14.02 -14.94 16.58
CA GLU A 107 -13.45 -13.88 17.38
C GLU A 107 -12.39 -13.08 16.59
N PRO A 108 -12.19 -11.78 16.87
CA PRO A 108 -11.19 -10.94 16.22
C PRO A 108 -9.76 -11.53 16.19
N GLU A 109 -9.40 -12.30 17.22
CA GLU A 109 -8.11 -12.97 17.35
C GLU A 109 -7.92 -14.10 16.32
N HIS A 110 -9.03 -14.71 15.87
CA HIS A 110 -9.04 -15.78 14.88
C HIS A 110 -9.21 -15.28 13.44
N LEU A 111 -9.39 -13.96 13.22
CA LEU A 111 -9.50 -13.40 11.87
C LEU A 111 -8.24 -13.63 11.01
N GLN A 112 -7.07 -13.85 11.63
CA GLN A 112 -5.84 -14.20 10.91
C GLN A 112 -5.93 -15.55 10.18
N MET A 113 -6.89 -16.41 10.53
CA MET A 113 -7.09 -17.71 9.87
C MET A 113 -7.95 -17.62 8.60
N LEU A 114 -8.55 -16.45 8.33
CA LEU A 114 -9.45 -16.22 7.18
C LEU A 114 -8.77 -15.48 6.01
N LEU A 115 -7.49 -15.15 6.14
CA LEU A 115 -6.64 -14.51 5.12
C LEU A 115 -5.42 -15.40 4.83
#